data_AF-A0A0F9B9U5-F1
#
_entry.id   AF-A0A0F9B9U5-F1
#
_cell.length_a   1.000
_cell.length_b   1.000
_cell.length_c   1.000
_cell.angle_alpha   90.00
_cell.angle_beta   90.00
_cell.angle_gamma   90.00
#
_symmetry.space_group_name_H-M   'P 1'
#
loop_
_entity.id
_entity.type
_entity.pdbx_description
1 polymer ?
#
loop_
_entity_poly.entity_id
_entity_poly.type
_entity_poly.pdbx_seq_one_letter_code
_entity_poly.pdbx_strand_id
1 'polypeptide(L)'
;MKVAMLPHLSHFRSGQSGIKRVIEAWFKYMPSMGVEFNEPNTGGWDLRVAHAGVTDGECDVAILHGMYWTGSYQGQQWEWHSNRRIVNSIRQAKEITVPSSWVAETFQRDMRLSPHVIGHGIDWEDWQHDKESQNFVLWNKNRAFDVCDPLPVTELAKRFENIKFITTFARATPPNNVSVIGLQTHDDMKELIQTAGIYLSSTKETFGIGTLEAMASGIPVLGFNHGGNKDLVQHGVNGYLAEPGNFDDLADGLVYCMKNWRVLGANGRELARAWTWEESCAKTVAVFEKALQPDPPTVSIIVPSFNYADKVGRAIESAINQTYRQLVEIICVDDGSDDQRRTRDLVKEYTIRDGRVRYQRQDNQGVAAARNFGIGQLDTKYVLCLDSDDWIEPRFIESCITELEKDHTIGIAYTALKWHDHETGKSELSTWPGAYQSGKQFDHQARQNQIPTACVFRRDAWERVGGYRSRYCPDGAGSEDAALWAQILS
;
A
#
# COMPACT_ATOMS: atom_id res chain seq x y z
N MET A 1 12.72 9.35 -18.47
CA MET A 1 11.98 10.03 -17.40
C MET A 1 12.96 10.62 -16.41
N LYS A 2 12.68 11.82 -15.89
CA LYS A 2 13.49 12.51 -14.88
C LYS A 2 12.87 12.32 -13.50
N VAL A 3 13.62 11.77 -12.56
CA VAL A 3 13.12 11.34 -11.26
C VAL A 3 13.85 12.10 -10.14
N ALA A 4 13.09 12.88 -9.38
CA ALA A 4 13.54 13.46 -8.11
C ALA A 4 13.42 12.41 -7.00
N MET A 5 14.52 11.71 -6.71
CA MET A 5 14.57 10.66 -5.68
C MET A 5 14.95 11.23 -4.31
N LEU A 6 14.21 10.86 -3.28
CA LEU A 6 14.47 11.22 -1.89
C LEU A 6 14.63 9.96 -1.01
N PRO A 7 15.78 9.74 -0.35
CA PRO A 7 17.01 10.52 -0.46
C PRO A 7 17.72 10.29 -1.80
N HIS A 8 18.39 11.33 -2.29
CA HIS A 8 19.29 11.23 -3.44
C HIS A 8 20.63 10.62 -3.04
N LEU A 9 21.36 10.00 -3.98
CA LEU A 9 22.63 9.32 -3.70
C LEU A 9 23.68 10.27 -3.07
N SER A 10 23.67 11.54 -3.46
CA SER A 10 24.55 12.59 -2.91
C SER A 10 24.33 12.89 -1.42
N HIS A 11 23.16 12.54 -0.87
CA HIS A 11 22.84 12.81 0.53
C HIS A 11 23.60 11.89 1.50
N PHE A 12 24.23 10.82 1.01
CA PHE A 12 24.96 9.87 1.83
C PHE A 12 26.44 10.28 1.94
N ARG A 13 26.83 10.86 3.10
CA ARG A 13 28.19 11.39 3.34
C ARG A 13 29.22 10.34 3.76
N SER A 14 28.83 9.32 4.54
CA SER A 14 29.63 8.13 4.88
C SER A 14 28.77 7.17 5.71
N GLY A 15 29.05 5.86 5.64
CA GLY A 15 28.30 4.80 6.32
C GLY A 15 27.59 3.83 5.36
N GLN A 16 27.42 2.59 5.81
CA GLN A 16 26.73 1.52 5.08
C GLN A 16 25.34 1.29 5.68
N SER A 17 24.31 1.42 4.85
CA SER A 17 22.94 1.05 5.20
C SER A 17 22.30 0.29 4.04
N GLY A 18 21.32 -0.57 4.33
CA GLY A 18 20.57 -1.26 3.29
C GLY A 18 19.90 -0.30 2.31
N ILE A 19 19.38 0.83 2.81
CA ILE A 19 18.81 1.90 1.99
C ILE A 19 19.83 2.43 0.97
N LYS A 20 21.06 2.73 1.42
CA LYS A 20 22.11 3.24 0.53
C LYS A 20 22.44 2.25 -0.58
N ARG A 21 22.56 0.94 -0.26
CA ARG A 21 22.84 -0.12 -1.24
C ARG A 21 21.76 -0.21 -2.32
N VAL A 22 20.49 -0.13 -1.92
CA VAL A 22 19.36 -0.14 -2.87
C VAL A 22 19.42 1.08 -3.80
N ILE A 23 19.71 2.26 -3.27
CA ILE A 23 19.83 3.48 -4.07
C ILE A 23 21.05 3.41 -5.01
N GLU A 24 22.20 2.94 -4.54
CA GLU A 24 23.38 2.71 -5.40
C GLU A 24 23.05 1.77 -6.57
N ALA A 25 22.31 0.69 -6.30
CA ALA A 25 21.85 -0.22 -7.35
C ALA A 25 20.92 0.47 -8.36
N TRP A 26 19.95 1.26 -7.89
CA TRP A 26 19.07 2.02 -8.80
C TRP A 26 19.86 2.98 -9.70
N PHE A 27 20.82 3.72 -9.15
CA PHE A 27 21.71 4.60 -9.91
C PHE A 27 22.63 3.85 -10.89
N LYS A 28 22.93 2.57 -10.62
CA LYS A 28 23.69 1.70 -11.52
C LYS A 28 22.82 1.18 -12.67
N TYR A 29 21.62 0.69 -12.37
CA TYR A 29 20.81 -0.09 -13.32
C TYR A 29 19.75 0.71 -14.08
N MET A 30 19.02 1.61 -13.40
CA MET A 30 17.88 2.32 -14.00
C MET A 30 18.25 3.33 -15.10
N PRO A 31 19.46 3.91 -15.19
CA PRO A 31 19.83 4.73 -16.34
C PRO A 31 19.77 4.00 -17.68
N SER A 32 20.09 2.71 -17.71
CA SER A 32 19.96 1.87 -18.90
C SER A 32 18.49 1.65 -19.32
N MET A 33 17.56 1.90 -18.40
CA MET A 33 16.11 1.80 -18.58
C MET A 33 15.47 3.17 -18.82
N GLY A 34 16.26 4.20 -19.12
CA GLY A 34 15.77 5.55 -19.44
C GLY A 34 15.39 6.41 -18.24
N VAL A 35 15.87 6.09 -17.03
CA VAL A 35 15.70 6.91 -15.83
C VAL A 35 16.89 7.83 -15.64
N GLU A 36 16.63 9.13 -15.58
CA GLU A 36 17.59 10.16 -15.15
C GLU A 36 17.25 10.54 -13.71
N PHE A 37 18.21 10.42 -12.78
CA PHE A 37 18.00 10.86 -11.40
C PHE A 37 18.47 12.30 -11.22
N ASN A 38 17.58 13.14 -10.69
CA ASN A 38 17.83 14.55 -10.45
C ASN A 38 17.80 14.84 -8.95
N GLU A 39 18.55 15.86 -8.54
CA GLU A 39 18.50 16.39 -7.18
C GLU A 39 17.10 17.00 -6.92
N PRO A 40 16.41 16.62 -5.83
CA PRO A 40 15.02 17.03 -5.60
C PRO A 40 14.76 18.54 -5.64
N ASN A 41 15.75 19.34 -5.23
CA ASN A 41 15.65 20.80 -5.14
C ASN A 41 15.91 21.54 -6.46
N THR A 42 16.24 20.84 -7.55
CA THR A 42 16.66 21.47 -8.82
C THR A 42 15.51 21.78 -9.79
N GLY A 43 14.30 21.26 -9.53
CA GLY A 43 13.14 21.38 -10.42
C GLY A 43 13.32 20.66 -11.76
N GLY A 44 12.31 20.69 -12.63
CA GLY A 44 12.39 20.13 -14.00
C GLY A 44 12.43 18.59 -14.10
N TRP A 45 12.00 17.91 -13.04
CA TRP A 45 11.77 16.46 -13.00
C TRP A 45 10.32 16.13 -13.34
N ASP A 46 10.08 14.90 -13.81
CA ASP A 46 8.75 14.41 -14.19
C ASP A 46 8.03 13.73 -13.02
N LEU A 47 8.80 13.12 -12.10
CA LEU A 47 8.30 12.31 -11.00
C LEU A 47 9.08 12.58 -9.71
N ARG A 48 8.39 12.65 -8.58
CA ARG A 48 9.00 12.67 -7.25
C ARG A 48 8.80 11.35 -6.52
N VAL A 49 9.92 10.73 -6.13
CA VAL A 49 9.93 9.39 -5.52
C VAL A 49 10.50 9.47 -4.11
N ALA A 50 9.80 8.86 -3.16
CA ALA A 50 10.18 8.82 -1.77
C ALA A 50 10.55 7.41 -1.35
N HIS A 51 11.78 7.21 -0.89
CA HIS A 51 12.27 5.94 -0.38
C HIS A 51 12.35 5.97 1.16
N ALA A 52 11.93 4.86 1.79
CA ALA A 52 11.91 4.67 3.25
C ALA A 52 11.10 5.73 4.02
N GLY A 53 10.04 6.27 3.41
CA GLY A 53 9.14 7.24 4.07
C GLY A 53 9.74 8.63 4.26
N VAL A 54 10.74 9.00 3.46
CA VAL A 54 11.42 10.30 3.55
C VAL A 54 10.74 11.34 2.66
N THR A 55 9.57 11.86 3.07
CA THR A 55 9.11 13.18 2.61
C THR A 55 8.41 13.96 3.71
N ASP A 56 8.52 15.28 3.64
CA ASP A 56 7.61 16.23 4.31
C ASP A 56 6.83 17.06 3.26
N GLY A 57 6.69 16.52 2.04
CA GLY A 57 6.04 17.18 0.90
C GLY A 57 5.64 16.19 -0.20
N GLU A 58 5.19 16.72 -1.35
CA GLU A 58 4.63 15.95 -2.47
C GLU A 58 5.45 14.71 -2.85
N CYS A 59 4.74 13.63 -3.15
CA CYS A 59 5.28 12.32 -3.46
C CYS A 59 4.39 11.66 -4.50
N ASP A 60 4.91 11.34 -5.69
CA ASP A 60 4.15 10.59 -6.69
C ASP A 60 4.25 9.08 -6.43
N VAL A 61 5.43 8.60 -6.03
CA VAL A 61 5.68 7.18 -5.73
C VAL A 61 6.34 7.01 -4.37
N ALA A 62 5.69 6.27 -3.48
CA ALA A 62 6.22 5.94 -2.16
C ALA A 62 6.80 4.52 -2.15
N ILE A 63 8.10 4.39 -1.92
CA ILE A 63 8.82 3.13 -1.78
C ILE A 63 9.11 2.91 -0.30
N LEU A 64 8.34 2.01 0.32
CA LEU A 64 8.23 1.89 1.77
C LEU A 64 8.85 0.59 2.27
N HIS A 65 9.43 0.63 3.48
CA HIS A 65 10.01 -0.54 4.15
C HIS A 65 9.19 -0.93 5.39
N GLY A 66 7.88 -0.71 5.34
CA GLY A 66 6.99 -0.93 6.49
C GLY A 66 7.00 0.23 7.48
N MET A 67 6.43 -0.03 8.65
CA MET A 67 6.26 0.93 9.74
C MET A 67 6.84 0.39 11.04
N TYR A 68 7.02 1.26 12.02
CA TYR A 68 7.38 0.87 13.38
C TYR A 68 6.13 0.46 14.16
N TRP A 69 6.14 -0.74 14.76
CA TRP A 69 4.97 -1.33 15.41
C TRP A 69 4.89 -0.88 16.87
N THR A 70 4.71 0.42 17.08
CA THR A 70 4.72 1.07 18.41
C THR A 70 3.57 0.64 19.34
N GLY A 71 2.68 -0.24 18.89
CA GLY A 71 1.71 -0.94 19.74
C GLY A 71 2.26 -2.21 20.39
N SER A 72 3.37 -2.77 19.88
CA SER A 72 4.01 -3.99 20.40
C SER A 72 5.12 -3.71 21.42
N TYR A 73 5.56 -2.46 21.54
CA TYR A 73 6.60 -2.00 22.47
C TYR A 73 6.44 -0.49 22.70
N GLN A 74 7.10 0.06 23.72
CA GLN A 74 7.04 1.50 23.98
C GLN A 74 7.82 2.27 22.91
N GLY A 75 7.11 2.72 21.88
CA GLY A 75 7.70 3.50 20.79
C GLY A 75 8.27 4.84 21.26
N GLN A 76 9.46 5.18 20.76
CA GLN A 76 10.11 6.47 20.99
C GLN A 76 9.49 7.54 20.09
N GLN A 77 9.61 8.83 20.47
CA GLN A 77 9.02 9.95 19.69
C GLN A 77 9.41 9.91 18.21
N TRP A 78 10.66 9.55 17.89
CA TRP A 78 11.15 9.49 16.52
C TRP A 78 10.47 8.40 15.67
N GLU A 79 10.02 7.29 16.25
CA GLU A 79 9.29 6.22 15.54
C GLU A 79 7.89 6.69 15.16
N TRP A 80 7.20 7.39 16.07
CA TRP A 80 5.93 8.04 15.79
C TRP A 80 6.06 9.10 14.69
N HIS A 81 7.13 9.90 14.74
CA HIS A 81 7.43 10.84 13.66
C HIS A 81 7.70 10.14 12.33
N SER A 82 8.44 9.02 12.34
CA SER A 82 8.72 8.23 11.14
C SER A 82 7.44 7.64 10.54
N ASN A 83 6.58 7.03 11.37
CA ASN A 83 5.28 6.52 10.95
C ASN A 83 4.39 7.63 10.37
N ARG A 84 4.37 8.83 10.99
CA ARG A 84 3.63 9.97 10.46
C ARG A 84 4.10 10.37 9.05
N ARG A 85 5.42 10.37 8.81
CA ARG A 85 5.96 10.69 7.47
C ARG A 85 5.60 9.63 6.45
N ILE A 86 5.69 8.35 6.82
CA ILE A 86 5.23 7.23 5.97
C ILE A 86 3.75 7.40 5.60
N VAL A 87 2.88 7.67 6.57
CA VAL A 87 1.44 7.89 6.32
C VAL A 87 1.22 9.11 5.44
N ASN A 88 1.96 10.21 5.63
CA ASN A 88 1.86 11.38 4.78
C ASN A 88 2.28 11.08 3.32
N SER A 89 3.38 10.34 3.11
CA SER A 89 3.81 9.94 1.77
C SER A 89 2.77 9.04 1.10
N ILE A 90 2.17 8.10 1.85
CA ILE A 90 1.10 7.22 1.36
C ILE A 90 -0.11 8.01 0.89
N ARG A 91 -0.53 9.04 1.66
CA ARG A 91 -1.71 9.84 1.35
C ARG A 91 -1.56 10.69 0.08
N GLN A 92 -0.34 10.91 -0.38
CA GLN A 92 -0.04 11.74 -1.55
C GLN A 92 0.35 10.90 -2.76
N ALA A 93 0.96 9.74 -2.53
CA ALA A 93 1.46 8.85 -3.57
C ALA A 93 0.33 8.32 -4.46
N LYS A 94 0.57 8.34 -5.77
CA LYS A 94 -0.23 7.66 -6.78
C LYS A 94 0.04 6.17 -6.77
N GLU A 95 1.30 5.79 -6.54
CA GLU A 95 1.72 4.39 -6.47
C GLU A 95 2.59 4.12 -5.24
N ILE A 96 2.46 2.91 -4.70
CA ILE A 96 3.17 2.50 -3.49
C ILE A 96 3.87 1.17 -3.77
N THR A 97 5.15 1.07 -3.40
CA THR A 97 5.90 -0.18 -3.46
C THR A 97 6.41 -0.58 -2.08
N VAL A 98 6.54 -1.89 -1.86
CA VAL A 98 7.08 -2.49 -0.64
C VAL A 98 7.95 -3.68 -0.99
N PRO A 99 8.95 -4.04 -0.16
CA PRO A 99 9.95 -5.02 -0.58
C PRO A 99 9.53 -6.47 -0.34
N SER A 100 8.42 -6.73 0.34
CA SER A 100 7.94 -8.09 0.63
C SER A 100 6.44 -8.17 0.82
N SER A 101 5.91 -9.39 0.69
CA SER A 101 4.52 -9.72 0.99
C SER A 101 4.16 -9.43 2.44
N TRP A 102 5.09 -9.66 3.37
CA TRP A 102 4.91 -9.40 4.79
C TRP A 102 4.71 -7.91 5.11
N VAL A 103 5.49 -7.04 4.44
CA VAL A 103 5.31 -5.60 4.56
C VAL A 103 3.98 -5.17 3.91
N ALA A 104 3.64 -5.72 2.74
CA ALA A 104 2.37 -5.44 2.06
C ALA A 104 1.16 -5.78 2.94
N GLU A 105 1.19 -6.90 3.64
CA GLU A 105 0.12 -7.37 4.53
C GLU A 105 -0.25 -6.31 5.59
N THR A 106 0.74 -5.59 6.11
CA THR A 106 0.51 -4.51 7.08
C THR A 106 -0.34 -3.39 6.48
N PHE A 107 -0.01 -2.97 5.26
CA PHE A 107 -0.74 -1.91 4.56
C PHE A 107 -2.11 -2.40 4.06
N GLN A 108 -2.23 -3.65 3.63
CA GLN A 108 -3.48 -4.26 3.18
C GLN A 108 -4.48 -4.42 4.33
N ARG A 109 -4.03 -4.91 5.49
CA ARG A 109 -4.92 -5.14 6.64
C ARG A 109 -5.32 -3.84 7.32
N ASP A 110 -4.35 -2.99 7.62
CA ASP A 110 -4.55 -1.85 8.51
C ASP A 110 -4.92 -0.56 7.75
N MET A 111 -4.56 -0.45 6.46
CA MET A 111 -4.85 0.72 5.62
C MET A 111 -5.67 0.39 4.36
N ARG A 112 -5.94 -0.90 4.10
CA ARG A 112 -6.64 -1.39 2.89
C ARG A 112 -5.94 -1.03 1.57
N LEU A 113 -4.64 -0.76 1.63
CA LEU A 113 -3.85 -0.43 0.44
C LEU A 113 -3.21 -1.69 -0.13
N SER A 114 -3.14 -1.80 -1.45
CA SER A 114 -2.50 -2.92 -2.14
C SER A 114 -1.22 -2.47 -2.85
N PRO A 115 -0.09 -2.32 -2.11
CA PRO A 115 1.17 -1.88 -2.71
C PRO A 115 1.75 -2.94 -3.65
N HIS A 116 2.58 -2.51 -4.60
CA HIS A 116 3.37 -3.40 -5.45
C HIS A 116 4.48 -4.05 -4.62
N VAL A 117 4.52 -5.39 -4.60
CA VAL A 117 5.58 -6.13 -3.91
C VAL A 117 6.77 -6.30 -4.84
N ILE A 118 7.85 -5.58 -4.57
CA ILE A 118 9.07 -5.57 -5.37
C ILE A 118 10.28 -5.70 -4.44
N GLY A 119 10.80 -6.92 -4.31
CA GLY A 119 12.00 -7.18 -3.53
C GLY A 119 13.28 -6.64 -4.19
N HIS A 120 14.38 -6.71 -3.46
CA HIS A 120 15.68 -6.23 -3.92
C HIS A 120 16.41 -7.25 -4.76
N GLY A 121 17.36 -6.78 -5.56
CA GLY A 121 18.22 -7.64 -6.37
C GLY A 121 19.54 -8.00 -5.70
N ILE A 122 20.29 -8.87 -6.37
CA ILE A 122 21.66 -9.24 -6.05
C ILE A 122 22.50 -9.32 -7.33
N ASP A 123 23.74 -8.84 -7.24
CA ASP A 123 24.76 -9.04 -8.28
C ASP A 123 25.31 -10.47 -8.13
N TRP A 124 24.58 -11.47 -8.63
CA TRP A 124 24.82 -12.90 -8.32
C TRP A 124 26.27 -13.36 -8.52
N GLU A 125 26.92 -12.90 -9.60
CA GLU A 125 28.32 -13.22 -9.92
C GLU A 125 29.29 -12.72 -8.84
N ASP A 126 29.03 -11.56 -8.24
CA ASP A 126 29.89 -11.00 -7.19
C ASP A 126 29.89 -11.89 -5.93
N TRP A 127 28.86 -12.70 -5.73
CA TRP A 127 28.71 -13.56 -4.55
C TRP A 127 29.22 -14.98 -4.77
N GLN A 128 29.67 -15.32 -5.97
CA GLN A 128 30.27 -16.63 -6.23
C GLN A 128 31.68 -16.74 -5.66
N HIS A 129 32.01 -17.92 -5.16
CA HIS A 129 33.32 -18.25 -4.61
C HIS A 129 33.59 -19.76 -4.62
N ASP A 130 34.85 -20.12 -4.47
CA ASP A 130 35.40 -21.47 -4.28
C ASP A 130 35.89 -21.73 -2.85
N LYS A 131 35.79 -20.74 -1.96
CA LYS A 131 36.17 -20.84 -0.54
C LYS A 131 35.44 -21.99 0.16
N GLU A 132 36.17 -22.73 1.00
CA GLU A 132 35.56 -23.74 1.87
C GLU A 132 34.71 -23.11 2.97
N SER A 133 33.52 -23.65 3.17
CA SER A 133 32.65 -23.27 4.28
C SER A 133 33.27 -23.71 5.62
N GLN A 134 33.29 -22.80 6.58
CA GLN A 134 33.80 -23.01 7.92
C GLN A 134 32.65 -23.41 8.86
N ASN A 135 32.99 -24.15 9.92
CA ASN A 135 32.00 -24.66 10.88
C ASN A 135 31.58 -23.60 11.92
N PHE A 136 30.95 -22.52 11.46
CA PHE A 136 30.30 -21.52 12.32
C PHE A 136 28.93 -21.07 11.80
N VAL A 137 28.08 -20.64 12.72
CA VAL A 137 26.80 -19.99 12.42
C VAL A 137 27.00 -18.48 12.48
N LEU A 138 26.59 -17.76 11.43
CA LEU A 138 26.73 -16.31 11.34
C LEU A 138 25.40 -15.61 11.58
N TRP A 139 25.40 -14.61 12.46
CA TRP A 139 24.33 -13.62 12.55
C TRP A 139 24.93 -12.23 12.43
N ASN A 140 24.40 -11.37 11.56
CA ASN A 140 24.91 -10.02 11.42
C ASN A 140 23.79 -9.00 11.23
N LYS A 141 23.94 -7.86 11.94
CA LYS A 141 23.16 -6.64 11.74
C LYS A 141 24.06 -5.42 11.91
N ASN A 142 23.59 -4.28 11.43
CA ASN A 142 24.27 -2.98 11.53
C ASN A 142 23.89 -2.16 12.78
N ARG A 143 22.93 -2.65 13.57
CA ARG A 143 22.53 -2.08 14.85
C ARG A 143 21.94 -3.15 15.77
N ALA A 144 22.04 -2.96 17.09
CA ALA A 144 21.33 -3.75 18.09
C ALA A 144 20.19 -2.90 18.68
N PHE A 145 18.95 -3.26 18.34
CA PHE A 145 17.71 -2.64 18.82
C PHE A 145 16.64 -3.74 18.93
N ASP A 146 15.45 -3.42 19.44
CA ASP A 146 14.35 -4.38 19.66
C ASP A 146 14.01 -5.25 18.44
N VAL A 147 14.16 -4.71 17.23
CA VAL A 147 13.95 -5.46 15.98
C VAL A 147 15.16 -6.31 15.56
N CYS A 148 16.38 -5.90 15.91
CA CYS A 148 17.66 -6.55 15.59
C CYS A 148 18.24 -7.25 16.83
N ASP A 149 17.51 -8.26 17.32
CA ASP A 149 17.81 -8.95 18.56
C ASP A 149 18.82 -10.11 18.38
N PRO A 150 20.00 -10.09 19.03
CA PRO A 150 20.94 -11.20 19.00
C PRO A 150 20.60 -12.35 19.97
N LEU A 151 19.50 -12.27 20.73
CA LEU A 151 19.05 -13.34 21.65
C LEU A 151 19.01 -14.72 20.99
N PRO A 152 18.49 -14.91 19.75
CA PRO A 152 18.49 -16.23 19.11
C PRO A 152 19.88 -16.85 18.95
N VAL A 153 20.92 -16.05 18.72
CA VAL A 153 22.31 -16.53 18.68
C VAL A 153 22.71 -17.12 20.04
N THR A 154 22.36 -16.39 21.11
CA THR A 154 22.75 -16.76 22.48
C THR A 154 22.03 -18.02 22.94
N GLU A 155 20.74 -18.15 22.62
CA GLU A 155 19.94 -19.33 22.97
C GLU A 155 20.39 -20.58 22.21
N LEU A 156 20.73 -20.48 20.93
CA LEU A 156 21.34 -21.58 20.19
C LEU A 156 22.72 -21.93 20.75
N ALA A 157 23.58 -20.94 21.00
CA ALA A 157 24.93 -21.19 21.47
C ALA A 157 24.99 -21.94 22.81
N LYS A 158 24.05 -21.68 23.74
CA LYS A 158 23.91 -22.42 25.00
C LYS A 158 23.54 -23.89 24.79
N ARG A 159 22.81 -24.21 23.73
CA ARG A 159 22.35 -25.58 23.43
C ARG A 159 23.39 -26.39 22.64
N PHE A 160 24.27 -25.70 21.93
CA PHE A 160 25.26 -26.30 21.04
C PHE A 160 26.69 -25.84 21.38
N GLU A 161 27.20 -26.29 22.53
CA GLU A 161 28.51 -25.87 23.05
C GLU A 161 29.70 -26.14 22.10
N ASN A 162 29.56 -27.13 21.21
CA ASN A 162 30.59 -27.52 20.24
C ASN A 162 30.51 -26.76 18.90
N ILE A 163 29.49 -25.92 18.71
CA ILE A 163 29.30 -25.12 17.49
C ILE A 163 29.79 -23.70 17.77
N LYS A 164 30.57 -23.14 16.84
CA LYS A 164 31.00 -21.74 16.90
C LYS A 164 29.92 -20.83 16.34
N PHE A 165 29.70 -19.70 16.99
CA PHE A 165 28.80 -18.66 16.52
C PHE A 165 29.58 -17.35 16.34
N ILE A 166 29.34 -16.65 15.25
CA ILE A 166 29.89 -15.31 15.00
C ILE A 166 28.72 -14.34 14.94
N THR A 167 28.81 -13.26 15.72
CA THR A 167 27.77 -12.24 15.79
C THR A 167 28.34 -10.83 15.79
N THR A 168 27.65 -9.87 15.18
CA THR A 168 28.06 -8.47 15.27
C THR A 168 27.79 -7.86 16.65
N PHE A 169 26.75 -8.33 17.36
CA PHE A 169 26.34 -7.80 18.66
C PHE A 169 25.90 -8.90 19.65
N ALA A 170 25.89 -8.57 20.94
CA ALA A 170 25.34 -9.41 22.01
C ALA A 170 24.65 -8.54 23.07
N ARG A 171 23.61 -9.08 23.75
CA ARG A 171 22.87 -8.37 24.83
C ARG A 171 23.62 -8.35 26.17
N ALA A 172 24.41 -9.38 26.43
CA ALA A 172 25.13 -9.60 27.67
C ALA A 172 26.45 -10.34 27.37
N THR A 173 27.18 -10.75 28.41
CA THR A 173 28.33 -11.64 28.26
C THR A 173 27.90 -12.91 27.52
N PRO A 174 28.39 -13.13 26.30
CA PRO A 174 27.93 -14.24 25.49
C PRO A 174 28.61 -15.55 25.93
N PRO A 175 28.03 -16.73 25.61
CA PRO A 175 28.67 -18.02 25.83
C PRO A 175 30.06 -18.11 25.19
N ASN A 176 30.93 -18.98 25.72
CA ASN A 176 32.33 -19.09 25.29
C ASN A 176 32.51 -19.48 23.81
N ASN A 177 31.50 -20.09 23.20
CA ASN A 177 31.47 -20.48 21.79
C ASN A 177 30.91 -19.38 20.86
N VAL A 178 30.68 -18.17 21.37
CA VAL A 178 30.21 -17.01 20.59
C VAL A 178 31.31 -15.96 20.50
N SER A 179 31.67 -15.58 19.27
CA SER A 179 32.58 -14.48 18.97
C SER A 179 31.80 -13.24 18.55
N VAL A 180 31.93 -12.16 19.33
CA VAL A 180 31.32 -10.86 19.03
C VAL A 180 32.34 -10.00 18.29
N ILE A 181 32.10 -9.71 17.01
CA ILE A 181 33.08 -9.06 16.13
C ILE A 181 32.82 -7.56 15.93
N GLY A 182 31.66 -7.04 16.34
CA GLY A 182 31.27 -5.65 16.09
C GLY A 182 30.91 -5.39 14.62
N LEU A 183 30.78 -4.11 14.27
CA LEU A 183 30.51 -3.69 12.88
C LEU A 183 31.70 -4.01 11.98
N GLN A 184 31.43 -4.56 10.80
CA GLN A 184 32.43 -4.87 9.80
C GLN A 184 32.23 -4.01 8.55
N THR A 185 33.27 -3.94 7.71
CA THR A 185 33.10 -3.42 6.36
C THR A 185 32.26 -4.39 5.51
N HIS A 186 31.78 -3.92 4.36
CA HIS A 186 31.02 -4.80 3.44
C HIS A 186 31.88 -5.95 2.94
N ASP A 187 33.15 -5.70 2.61
CA ASP A 187 34.04 -6.73 2.05
C ASP A 187 34.38 -7.79 3.10
N ASP A 188 34.69 -7.38 4.33
CA ASP A 188 34.94 -8.29 5.45
C ASP A 188 33.68 -9.13 5.76
N MET A 189 32.50 -8.49 5.77
CA MET A 189 31.24 -9.18 6.02
C MET A 189 30.88 -10.14 4.90
N LYS A 190 31.15 -9.78 3.64
CA LYS A 190 30.96 -10.64 2.47
C LYS A 190 31.82 -11.90 2.61
N GLU A 191 33.07 -11.76 3.02
CA GLU A 191 33.95 -12.92 3.27
C GLU A 191 33.42 -13.82 4.39
N LEU A 192 32.94 -13.23 5.48
CA LEU A 192 32.31 -13.99 6.57
C LEU A 192 31.05 -14.73 6.11
N ILE A 193 30.20 -14.09 5.30
CA ILE A 193 29.00 -14.73 4.73
C ILE A 193 29.41 -15.90 3.82
N GLN A 194 30.32 -15.69 2.87
CA GLN A 194 30.76 -16.71 1.92
C GLN A 194 31.41 -17.93 2.60
N THR A 195 31.98 -17.75 3.80
CA THR A 195 32.63 -18.82 4.53
C THR A 195 31.81 -19.35 5.71
N ALA A 196 30.60 -18.85 5.95
CA ALA A 196 29.75 -19.35 7.02
C ALA A 196 29.28 -20.78 6.74
N GLY A 197 29.01 -21.54 7.81
CA GLY A 197 28.35 -22.84 7.73
C GLY A 197 26.85 -22.70 7.53
N ILE A 198 26.26 -21.76 8.27
CA ILE A 198 24.83 -21.44 8.25
C ILE A 198 24.68 -19.94 8.50
N TYR A 199 23.77 -19.30 7.76
CA TYR A 199 23.38 -17.92 7.98
C TYR A 199 22.10 -17.86 8.82
N LEU A 200 22.17 -17.24 10.00
CA LEU A 200 21.05 -17.10 10.93
C LEU A 200 20.28 -15.80 10.65
N SER A 201 19.16 -15.91 9.94
CA SER A 201 18.21 -14.83 9.67
C SER A 201 17.04 -14.83 10.66
N SER A 202 17.33 -14.52 11.92
CA SER A 202 16.33 -14.53 13.01
C SER A 202 15.65 -13.18 13.25
N THR A 203 16.10 -12.12 12.59
CA THR A 203 15.58 -10.75 12.74
C THR A 203 14.29 -10.57 11.95
N LYS A 204 13.34 -9.78 12.49
CA LYS A 204 12.14 -9.34 11.75
C LYS A 204 12.51 -8.34 10.66
N GLU A 205 13.00 -8.85 9.53
CA GLU A 205 13.41 -8.03 8.40
C GLU A 205 12.29 -7.81 7.40
N THR A 206 12.30 -6.64 6.78
CA THR A 206 11.34 -6.26 5.75
C THR A 206 11.57 -7.04 4.46
N PHE A 207 12.82 -7.34 4.11
CA PHE A 207 13.19 -8.17 2.97
C PHE A 207 14.25 -9.21 3.36
N GLY A 208 15.43 -8.73 3.77
CA GLY A 208 16.55 -9.58 4.14
C GLY A 208 17.62 -9.67 3.04
N ILE A 209 18.29 -8.55 2.76
CA ILE A 209 19.42 -8.53 1.81
C ILE A 209 20.50 -9.53 2.25
N GLY A 210 20.85 -9.58 3.54
CA GLY A 210 21.82 -10.56 4.06
C GLY A 210 21.37 -12.02 3.88
N THR A 211 20.07 -12.30 3.95
CA THR A 211 19.51 -13.62 3.61
C THR A 211 19.78 -13.96 2.14
N LEU A 212 19.50 -13.02 1.23
CA LEU A 212 19.72 -13.20 -0.21
C LEU A 212 21.22 -13.34 -0.55
N GLU A 213 22.08 -12.58 0.12
CA GLU A 213 23.54 -12.67 0.03
C GLU A 213 24.08 -14.04 0.45
N ALA A 214 23.57 -14.58 1.58
CA ALA A 214 23.89 -15.93 2.03
C ALA A 214 23.41 -16.99 1.03
N MET A 215 22.18 -16.86 0.53
CA MET A 215 21.65 -17.75 -0.51
C MET A 215 22.52 -17.73 -1.76
N ALA A 216 22.88 -16.56 -2.30
CA ALA A 216 23.74 -16.44 -3.48
C ALA A 216 25.14 -17.02 -3.27
N SER A 217 25.65 -16.97 -2.03
CA SER A 217 26.90 -17.62 -1.61
C SER A 217 26.76 -19.14 -1.45
N GLY A 218 25.56 -19.69 -1.59
CA GLY A 218 25.28 -21.10 -1.35
C GLY A 218 25.38 -21.51 0.12
N ILE A 219 25.09 -20.59 1.04
CA ILE A 219 25.03 -20.86 2.47
C ILE A 219 23.57 -21.10 2.88
N PRO A 220 23.27 -22.22 3.56
CA PRO A 220 21.93 -22.49 4.08
C PRO A 220 21.46 -21.40 5.04
N VAL A 221 20.20 -21.01 4.92
CA VAL A 221 19.58 -20.03 5.81
C VAL A 221 18.79 -20.74 6.90
N LEU A 222 19.02 -20.38 8.15
CA LEU A 222 18.17 -20.72 9.30
C LEU A 222 17.50 -19.45 9.79
N GLY A 223 16.20 -19.43 9.99
CA GLY A 223 15.50 -18.23 10.46
C GLY A 223 14.13 -18.52 11.03
N PHE A 224 13.42 -17.46 11.41
CA PHE A 224 12.00 -17.56 11.76
C PHE A 224 11.11 -17.30 10.55
N ASN A 225 9.93 -17.92 10.55
CA ASN A 225 8.88 -17.79 9.53
C ASN A 225 8.14 -16.44 9.62
N HIS A 226 8.87 -15.34 9.45
CA HIS A 226 8.35 -13.97 9.48
C HIS A 226 9.18 -13.04 8.58
N GLY A 227 8.64 -11.86 8.27
CA GLY A 227 9.39 -10.88 7.48
C GLY A 227 9.59 -11.33 6.03
N GLY A 228 10.59 -10.75 5.38
CA GLY A 228 10.94 -11.12 4.01
C GLY A 228 11.57 -12.52 3.85
N ASN A 229 11.92 -13.20 4.95
CA ASN A 229 12.29 -14.61 4.90
C ASN A 229 11.18 -15.49 4.29
N LYS A 230 9.91 -15.10 4.47
CA LYS A 230 8.76 -15.81 3.86
C LYS A 230 8.79 -15.79 2.33
N ASP A 231 9.43 -14.79 1.74
CA ASP A 231 9.53 -14.62 0.30
C ASP A 231 10.83 -15.25 -0.25
N LEU A 232 11.90 -15.25 0.54
CA LEU A 232 13.24 -15.72 0.13
C LEU A 232 13.50 -17.21 0.42
N VAL A 233 12.99 -17.73 1.54
CA VAL A 233 13.34 -19.06 2.05
C VAL A 233 12.15 -20.00 1.94
N GLN A 234 12.33 -21.06 1.17
CA GLN A 234 11.44 -22.20 1.10
C GLN A 234 11.88 -23.23 2.14
N HIS A 235 11.08 -23.37 3.21
CA HIS A 235 11.36 -24.27 4.32
C HIS A 235 11.64 -25.71 3.82
N GLY A 236 12.78 -26.27 4.22
CA GLY A 236 13.25 -27.61 3.82
C GLY A 236 13.91 -27.69 2.43
N VAL A 237 13.90 -26.60 1.65
CA VAL A 237 14.44 -26.57 0.28
C VAL A 237 15.76 -25.81 0.19
N ASN A 238 15.79 -24.54 0.60
CA ASN A 238 17.01 -23.71 0.62
C ASN A 238 17.38 -23.20 2.02
N GLY A 239 16.62 -23.60 3.02
CA GLY A 239 16.82 -23.23 4.41
C GLY A 239 15.76 -23.84 5.31
N TYR A 240 15.76 -23.43 6.57
CA TYR A 240 14.77 -23.84 7.56
C TYR A 240 14.15 -22.59 8.21
N LEU A 241 12.82 -22.53 8.19
CA LEU A 241 12.05 -21.49 8.85
C LEU A 241 11.33 -22.07 10.06
N ALA A 242 11.79 -21.71 11.26
CA ALA A 242 11.17 -22.07 12.52
C ALA A 242 9.96 -21.17 12.85
N GLU A 243 9.08 -21.62 13.72
CA GLU A 243 8.00 -20.82 14.27
C GLU A 243 8.56 -19.59 15.02
N PRO A 244 8.06 -18.36 14.75
CA PRO A 244 8.56 -17.15 15.38
C PRO A 244 8.58 -17.21 16.92
N GLY A 245 9.79 -17.10 17.50
CA GLY A 245 10.00 -17.13 18.96
C GLY A 245 10.11 -18.53 19.56
N ASN A 246 9.92 -19.60 18.78
CA ASN A 246 10.12 -20.98 19.21
C ASN A 246 11.59 -21.37 19.06
N PHE A 247 12.36 -21.29 20.16
CA PHE A 247 13.79 -21.59 20.12
C PHE A 247 14.08 -23.08 19.96
N ASP A 248 13.18 -23.97 20.40
CA ASP A 248 13.33 -25.42 20.27
C ASP A 248 13.23 -25.83 18.80
N ASP A 249 12.23 -25.31 18.09
CA ASP A 249 12.13 -25.47 16.64
C ASP A 249 13.31 -24.83 15.89
N LEU A 250 13.81 -23.67 16.35
CA LEU A 250 15.02 -23.07 15.79
C LEU A 250 16.26 -23.95 15.99
N ALA A 251 16.37 -24.67 17.11
CA ALA A 251 17.45 -25.61 17.39
C ALA A 251 17.34 -26.87 16.52
N ASP A 252 16.13 -27.41 16.35
CA ASP A 252 15.87 -28.52 15.42
C ASP A 252 16.21 -28.12 13.99
N GLY A 253 15.86 -26.90 13.61
CA GLY A 253 16.22 -26.28 12.34
C GLY A 253 17.73 -26.16 12.12
N LEU A 254 18.50 -25.83 13.17
CA LEU A 254 19.96 -25.81 13.10
C LEU A 254 20.52 -27.20 12.78
N VAL A 255 20.06 -28.22 13.50
CA VAL A 255 20.47 -29.62 13.25
C VAL A 255 20.10 -30.05 11.84
N TYR A 256 18.89 -29.69 11.38
CA TYR A 256 18.44 -29.97 10.03
C TYR A 256 19.33 -29.30 8.97
N CYS A 257 19.64 -28.02 9.14
CA CYS A 257 20.50 -27.27 8.23
C CYS A 257 21.91 -27.87 8.17
N MET A 258 22.50 -28.24 9.32
CA MET A 258 23.81 -28.88 9.35
C MET A 258 23.82 -30.23 8.62
N LYS A 259 22.77 -31.04 8.80
CA LYS A 259 22.64 -32.34 8.15
C LYS A 259 22.49 -32.23 6.64
N ASN A 260 21.79 -31.21 6.14
CA ASN A 260 21.43 -31.06 4.74
C ASN A 260 22.17 -29.92 4.03
N TRP A 261 23.25 -29.42 4.64
CA TRP A 261 23.88 -28.14 4.27
C TRP A 261 24.21 -28.01 2.78
N ARG A 262 24.75 -29.05 2.16
CA ARG A 262 25.13 -29.03 0.72
C ARG A 262 23.93 -28.80 -0.19
N VAL A 263 22.83 -29.50 0.09
CA VAL A 263 21.62 -29.46 -0.75
C VAL A 263 20.90 -28.13 -0.54
N LEU A 264 20.73 -27.71 0.72
CA LEU A 264 20.08 -26.43 1.03
C LEU A 264 20.87 -25.24 0.44
N GLY A 265 22.19 -25.26 0.57
CA GLY A 265 23.07 -24.24 0.02
C GLY A 265 23.03 -24.19 -1.51
N ALA A 266 23.14 -25.33 -2.18
CA ALA A 266 23.05 -25.40 -3.65
C ALA A 266 21.69 -24.89 -4.16
N ASN A 267 20.59 -25.28 -3.52
CA ASN A 267 19.25 -24.80 -3.86
C ASN A 267 19.12 -23.29 -3.61
N GLY A 268 19.64 -22.79 -2.49
CA GLY A 268 19.67 -21.35 -2.19
C GLY A 268 20.40 -20.55 -3.25
N ARG A 269 21.56 -21.03 -3.69
CA ARG A 269 22.37 -20.40 -4.74
C ARG A 269 21.64 -20.32 -6.07
N GLU A 270 20.94 -21.39 -6.45
CA GLU A 270 20.16 -21.43 -7.67
C GLU A 270 18.93 -20.51 -7.58
N LEU A 271 18.17 -20.57 -6.48
CA LEU A 271 17.01 -19.69 -6.29
C LEU A 271 17.38 -18.20 -6.24
N ALA A 272 18.56 -17.86 -5.69
CA ALA A 272 19.04 -16.49 -5.66
C ALA A 272 19.29 -15.90 -7.06
N ARG A 273 19.50 -16.72 -8.10
CA ARG A 273 19.71 -16.24 -9.48
C ARG A 273 18.51 -15.49 -10.05
N ALA A 274 17.31 -15.81 -9.58
CA ALA A 274 16.10 -15.14 -10.02
C ALA A 274 15.98 -13.70 -9.45
N TRP A 275 16.73 -13.36 -8.41
CA TRP A 275 16.62 -12.06 -7.75
C TRP A 275 17.60 -11.05 -8.34
N THR A 276 17.46 -10.72 -9.62
CA THR A 276 18.36 -9.78 -10.29
C THR A 276 18.02 -8.33 -9.99
N TRP A 277 19.02 -7.44 -10.01
CA TRP A 277 18.77 -6.01 -9.93
C TRP A 277 18.05 -5.49 -11.18
N GLU A 278 18.31 -6.07 -12.34
CA GLU A 278 17.64 -5.75 -13.59
C GLU A 278 16.14 -5.98 -13.49
N GLU A 279 15.70 -7.14 -12.99
CA GLU A 279 14.28 -7.42 -12.83
C GLU A 279 13.63 -6.53 -11.76
N SER A 280 14.29 -6.37 -10.60
CA SER A 280 13.80 -5.49 -9.52
C SER A 280 13.66 -4.04 -9.98
N CYS A 281 14.65 -3.54 -10.72
CA CYS A 281 14.63 -2.20 -11.29
C CYS A 281 13.57 -2.07 -12.38
N ALA A 282 13.45 -3.04 -13.30
CA ALA A 282 12.44 -3.00 -14.36
C ALA A 282 11.01 -2.94 -13.79
N LYS A 283 10.70 -3.75 -12.76
CA LYS A 283 9.42 -3.69 -12.06
C LYS A 283 9.18 -2.31 -11.41
N THR A 284 10.21 -1.74 -10.81
CA THR A 284 10.12 -0.41 -10.17
C THR A 284 9.94 0.71 -11.21
N VAL A 285 10.63 0.63 -12.35
CA VAL A 285 10.47 1.56 -13.48
C VAL A 285 9.06 1.47 -14.06
N ALA A 286 8.48 0.28 -14.19
CA ALA A 286 7.08 0.13 -14.61
C ALA A 286 6.10 0.83 -13.66
N VAL A 287 6.39 0.84 -12.35
CA VAL A 287 5.61 1.63 -11.38
C VAL A 287 5.79 3.13 -11.60
N PHE A 288 7.00 3.60 -11.91
CA PHE A 288 7.25 5.00 -12.27
C PHE A 288 6.50 5.41 -13.53
N GLU A 289 6.51 4.56 -14.56
CA GLU A 289 5.74 4.79 -15.79
C GLU A 289 4.25 4.87 -15.49
N LYS A 290 3.72 3.96 -14.65
CA LYS A 290 2.32 4.00 -14.23
C LYS A 290 1.97 5.30 -13.51
N ALA A 291 2.82 5.76 -12.59
CA ALA A 291 2.61 7.03 -11.87
C ALA A 291 2.70 8.29 -12.76
N LEU A 292 3.38 8.18 -13.90
CA LEU A 292 3.47 9.22 -14.93
C LEU A 292 2.32 9.19 -15.94
N GLN A 293 1.54 8.11 -16.00
CA GLN A 293 0.41 8.04 -16.93
C GLN A 293 -0.59 9.16 -16.60
N PRO A 294 -1.13 9.86 -17.62
CA PRO A 294 -2.20 10.80 -17.41
C PRO A 294 -3.39 10.08 -16.78
N ASP A 295 -3.86 10.60 -15.65
CA ASP A 295 -5.07 10.11 -14.98
C ASP A 295 -6.16 11.19 -15.09
N PRO A 296 -6.85 11.26 -16.26
CA PRO A 296 -7.82 12.31 -16.52
C PRO A 296 -8.93 12.28 -15.46
N PRO A 297 -9.38 13.43 -14.95
CA PRO A 297 -10.40 13.51 -13.91
C PRO A 297 -11.82 13.17 -14.41
N THR A 298 -12.01 11.97 -14.94
CA THR A 298 -13.29 11.47 -15.41
C THR A 298 -14.26 11.30 -14.25
N VAL A 299 -15.52 11.68 -14.48
CA VAL A 299 -16.61 11.55 -13.51
C VAL A 299 -17.72 10.74 -14.12
N SER A 300 -18.31 9.86 -13.32
CA SER A 300 -19.58 9.21 -13.64
C SER A 300 -20.59 9.40 -12.52
N ILE A 301 -21.86 9.42 -12.90
CA ILE A 301 -22.97 9.67 -11.98
C ILE A 301 -23.83 8.40 -11.90
N ILE A 302 -24.12 7.95 -10.69
CA ILE A 302 -25.08 6.89 -10.42
C ILE A 302 -26.36 7.52 -9.89
N VAL A 303 -27.48 7.23 -10.55
CA VAL A 303 -28.82 7.64 -10.14
C VAL A 303 -29.58 6.40 -9.68
N PRO A 304 -29.54 6.04 -8.38
CA PRO A 304 -30.35 4.94 -7.88
C PRO A 304 -31.83 5.32 -7.90
N SER A 305 -32.70 4.39 -8.30
CA SER A 305 -34.14 4.61 -8.43
C SER A 305 -34.93 3.40 -7.94
N PHE A 306 -35.91 3.64 -7.07
CA PHE A 306 -36.89 2.65 -6.63
C PHE A 306 -38.24 3.34 -6.46
N ASN A 307 -39.19 3.12 -7.37
CA ASN A 307 -40.51 3.75 -7.37
C ASN A 307 -40.48 5.31 -7.43
N TYR A 308 -39.54 5.86 -8.22
CA TYR A 308 -39.34 7.31 -8.39
C TYR A 308 -39.48 7.78 -9.85
N ALA A 309 -40.32 7.13 -10.65
CA ALA A 309 -40.51 7.51 -12.06
C ALA A 309 -40.93 8.98 -12.26
N ASP A 310 -41.56 9.60 -11.27
CA ASP A 310 -41.97 11.01 -11.29
C ASP A 310 -40.83 12.00 -11.01
N LYS A 311 -39.71 11.54 -10.45
CA LYS A 311 -38.59 12.40 -10.02
C LYS A 311 -37.31 12.17 -10.79
N VAL A 312 -37.03 10.93 -11.19
CA VAL A 312 -35.75 10.51 -11.82
C VAL A 312 -35.38 11.32 -13.06
N GLY A 313 -36.36 11.80 -13.83
CA GLY A 313 -36.12 12.64 -15.00
C GLY A 313 -35.44 13.97 -14.65
N ARG A 314 -35.80 14.59 -13.52
CA ARG A 314 -35.17 15.84 -13.04
C ARG A 314 -33.72 15.61 -12.64
N ALA A 315 -33.44 14.50 -11.95
CA ALA A 315 -32.08 14.14 -11.56
C ALA A 315 -31.20 13.96 -12.81
N ILE A 316 -31.66 13.18 -13.80
CA ILE A 316 -30.93 12.93 -15.06
C ILE A 316 -30.76 14.23 -15.87
N GLU A 317 -31.78 15.06 -15.97
CA GLU A 317 -31.69 16.36 -16.64
C GLU A 317 -30.60 17.24 -16.02
N SER A 318 -30.52 17.30 -14.68
CA SER A 318 -29.49 18.08 -13.98
C SER A 318 -28.08 17.53 -14.17
N ALA A 319 -27.94 16.20 -14.28
CA ALA A 319 -26.70 15.51 -14.57
C ALA A 319 -26.21 15.79 -16.01
N ILE A 320 -27.10 15.76 -16.99
CA ILE A 320 -26.78 16.08 -18.40
C ILE A 320 -26.28 17.51 -18.54
N ASN A 321 -26.88 18.44 -17.80
CA ASN A 321 -26.61 19.88 -17.87
C ASN A 321 -25.36 20.34 -17.10
N GLN A 322 -24.55 19.41 -16.59
CA GLN A 322 -23.27 19.74 -15.98
C GLN A 322 -22.30 20.34 -17.00
N THR A 323 -21.59 21.41 -16.61
CA THR A 323 -20.59 22.09 -17.47
C THR A 323 -19.30 21.30 -17.63
N TYR A 324 -19.08 20.30 -16.77
CA TYR A 324 -17.85 19.53 -16.69
C TYR A 324 -17.69 18.55 -17.86
N ARG A 325 -16.64 18.73 -18.66
CA ARG A 325 -16.46 18.02 -19.95
C ARG A 325 -16.01 16.57 -19.82
N GLN A 326 -15.39 16.20 -18.70
CA GLN A 326 -14.96 14.81 -18.44
C GLN A 326 -16.05 14.00 -17.69
N LEU A 327 -17.32 14.45 -17.72
CA LEU A 327 -18.46 13.62 -17.33
C LEU A 327 -18.71 12.59 -18.44
N VAL A 328 -18.39 11.32 -18.16
CA VAL A 328 -18.39 10.25 -19.17
C VAL A 328 -19.66 9.42 -19.18
N GLU A 329 -20.26 9.14 -18.01
CA GLU A 329 -21.43 8.25 -17.93
C GLU A 329 -22.42 8.68 -16.84
N ILE A 330 -23.70 8.46 -17.10
CA ILE A 330 -24.81 8.65 -16.16
C ILE A 330 -25.59 7.33 -16.16
N ILE A 331 -25.52 6.56 -15.08
CA ILE A 331 -26.21 5.28 -14.96
C ILE A 331 -27.41 5.44 -14.03
N CYS A 332 -28.61 5.31 -14.57
CA CYS A 332 -29.80 5.09 -13.78
C CYS A 332 -29.90 3.61 -13.40
N VAL A 333 -29.83 3.30 -12.11
CA VAL A 333 -29.98 1.93 -11.58
C VAL A 333 -31.36 1.80 -10.97
N ASP A 334 -32.25 1.10 -11.66
CA ASP A 334 -33.58 0.71 -11.18
C ASP A 334 -33.45 -0.51 -10.26
N ASP A 335 -33.65 -0.30 -8.96
CA ASP A 335 -33.54 -1.30 -7.89
C ASP A 335 -34.84 -2.09 -7.73
N GLY A 336 -35.39 -2.57 -8.85
CA GLY A 336 -36.57 -3.43 -8.85
C GLY A 336 -37.90 -2.71 -8.65
N SER A 337 -38.06 -1.50 -9.19
CA SER A 337 -39.29 -0.70 -9.05
C SER A 337 -40.55 -1.40 -9.56
N ASP A 338 -41.67 -1.19 -8.88
CA ASP A 338 -43.00 -1.60 -9.34
C ASP A 338 -43.43 -0.76 -10.57
N ASP A 339 -42.98 0.49 -10.61
CA ASP A 339 -43.21 1.42 -11.73
C ASP A 339 -42.19 1.26 -12.89
N GLN A 340 -41.42 0.17 -12.92
CA GLN A 340 -40.30 -0.07 -13.84
C GLN A 340 -40.57 0.30 -15.31
N ARG A 341 -41.79 0.09 -15.82
CA ARG A 341 -42.11 0.45 -17.22
C ARG A 341 -42.00 1.95 -17.43
N ARG A 342 -42.55 2.74 -16.49
CA ARG A 342 -42.51 4.19 -16.53
C ARG A 342 -41.08 4.70 -16.32
N THR A 343 -40.36 4.15 -15.35
CA THR A 343 -38.95 4.49 -15.08
C THR A 343 -38.08 4.22 -16.30
N ARG A 344 -38.14 3.00 -16.86
CA ARG A 344 -37.38 2.62 -18.06
C ARG A 344 -37.72 3.50 -19.26
N ASP A 345 -39.00 3.70 -19.54
CA ASP A 345 -39.43 4.44 -20.72
C ASP A 345 -38.98 5.91 -20.63
N LEU A 346 -39.07 6.53 -19.44
CA LEU A 346 -38.54 7.87 -19.20
C LEU A 346 -37.03 7.94 -19.38
N VAL A 347 -36.25 7.03 -18.77
CA VAL A 347 -34.79 7.03 -18.90
C VAL A 347 -34.37 6.81 -20.36
N LYS A 348 -35.12 6.01 -21.11
CA LYS A 348 -34.87 5.76 -22.53
C LYS A 348 -35.00 7.03 -23.38
N GLU A 349 -35.91 7.93 -23.05
CA GLU A 349 -36.00 9.24 -23.70
C GLU A 349 -34.71 10.04 -23.53
N TYR A 350 -34.11 9.99 -22.34
CA TYR A 350 -32.82 10.63 -22.07
C TYR A 350 -31.65 9.94 -22.76
N THR A 351 -31.62 8.60 -22.83
CA THR A 351 -30.59 7.85 -23.59
C THR A 351 -30.60 8.19 -25.08
N ILE A 352 -31.76 8.49 -25.66
CA ILE A 352 -31.86 8.94 -27.07
C ILE A 352 -31.27 10.35 -27.22
N ARG A 353 -31.46 11.21 -26.22
CA ARG A 353 -31.02 12.61 -26.25
C ARG A 353 -29.52 12.78 -25.93
N ASP A 354 -28.99 11.94 -25.04
CA ASP A 354 -27.62 12.00 -24.57
C ASP A 354 -27.05 10.58 -24.41
N GLY A 355 -26.04 10.25 -25.24
CA GLY A 355 -25.43 8.93 -25.28
C GLY A 355 -24.67 8.53 -24.01
N ARG A 356 -24.48 9.44 -23.06
CA ARG A 356 -23.88 9.16 -21.75
C ARG A 356 -24.87 8.47 -20.80
N VAL A 357 -26.18 8.56 -21.06
CA VAL A 357 -27.22 8.04 -20.16
C VAL A 357 -27.51 6.57 -20.43
N ARG A 358 -27.40 5.73 -19.39
CA ARG A 358 -27.68 4.30 -19.44
C ARG A 358 -28.72 3.92 -18.39
N TYR A 359 -29.64 3.05 -18.78
CA TYR A 359 -30.59 2.40 -17.88
C TYR A 359 -30.08 1.00 -17.53
N GLN A 360 -30.12 0.67 -16.25
CA GLN A 360 -29.85 -0.66 -15.76
C GLN A 360 -30.87 -1.05 -14.70
N ARG A 361 -31.12 -2.35 -14.56
CA ARG A 361 -32.07 -2.90 -13.61
C ARG A 361 -31.44 -4.04 -12.83
N GLN A 362 -31.74 -4.09 -11.54
CA GLN A 362 -31.53 -5.23 -10.68
C GLN A 362 -32.83 -5.59 -9.94
N ASP A 363 -32.85 -6.71 -9.23
CA ASP A 363 -33.91 -6.99 -8.26
C ASP A 363 -33.65 -6.21 -6.97
N ASN A 364 -34.71 -5.80 -6.28
CA ASN A 364 -34.64 -4.90 -5.13
C ASN A 364 -33.71 -5.45 -4.04
N GLN A 365 -32.59 -4.77 -3.85
CA GLN A 365 -31.58 -5.05 -2.85
C GLN A 365 -31.21 -3.80 -2.05
N GLY A 366 -32.04 -2.75 -2.09
CA GLY A 366 -31.82 -1.48 -1.41
C GLY A 366 -30.77 -0.57 -2.08
N VAL A 367 -30.87 0.72 -1.75
CA VAL A 367 -30.07 1.82 -2.36
C VAL A 367 -28.56 1.58 -2.30
N ALA A 368 -28.03 1.00 -1.22
CA ALA A 368 -26.61 0.69 -1.08
C ALA A 368 -26.15 -0.33 -2.13
N ALA A 369 -26.95 -1.37 -2.39
CA ALA A 369 -26.67 -2.38 -3.40
C ALA A 369 -26.76 -1.77 -4.81
N ALA A 370 -27.77 -0.94 -5.07
CA ALA A 370 -27.92 -0.24 -6.35
C ALA A 370 -26.72 0.68 -6.65
N ARG A 371 -26.25 1.45 -5.66
CA ARG A 371 -25.03 2.27 -5.79
C ARG A 371 -23.81 1.41 -6.08
N ASN A 372 -23.57 0.35 -5.30
CA ASN A 372 -22.44 -0.55 -5.53
C ASN A 372 -22.48 -1.22 -6.93
N PHE A 373 -23.66 -1.68 -7.36
CA PHE A 373 -23.86 -2.28 -8.67
C PHE A 373 -23.55 -1.31 -9.81
N GLY A 374 -23.99 -0.05 -9.68
CA GLY A 374 -23.66 1.00 -10.63
C GLY A 374 -22.16 1.31 -10.65
N ILE A 375 -21.56 1.56 -9.48
CA ILE A 375 -20.15 1.92 -9.36
C ILE A 375 -19.22 0.81 -9.88
N GLY A 376 -19.55 -0.46 -9.60
CA GLY A 376 -18.76 -1.61 -10.04
C GLY A 376 -18.68 -1.80 -11.57
N GLN A 377 -19.44 -1.01 -12.34
CA GLN A 377 -19.41 -1.03 -13.81
C GLN A 377 -18.68 0.16 -14.42
N LEU A 378 -18.20 1.09 -13.58
CA LEU A 378 -17.53 2.30 -14.00
C LEU A 378 -16.02 2.15 -13.96
N ASP A 379 -15.37 2.68 -14.99
CA ASP A 379 -13.92 2.91 -15.04
C ASP A 379 -13.65 4.42 -15.08
N THR A 380 -13.97 5.09 -13.96
CA THR A 380 -13.75 6.54 -13.79
C THR A 380 -12.92 6.85 -12.56
N LYS A 381 -12.25 8.00 -12.58
CA LYS A 381 -11.48 8.49 -11.43
C LYS A 381 -12.41 8.89 -10.28
N TYR A 382 -13.53 9.52 -10.60
CA TYR A 382 -14.49 10.04 -9.64
C TYR A 382 -15.91 9.52 -9.88
N VAL A 383 -16.68 9.50 -8.81
CA VAL A 383 -18.07 9.05 -8.78
C VAL A 383 -18.92 10.07 -8.01
N LEU A 384 -20.15 10.28 -8.48
CA LEU A 384 -21.22 10.96 -7.75
C LEU A 384 -22.43 10.03 -7.66
N CYS A 385 -22.97 9.82 -6.47
CA CYS A 385 -24.31 9.23 -6.31
C CYS A 385 -25.33 10.35 -6.17
N LEU A 386 -26.27 10.44 -7.12
CA LEU A 386 -27.32 11.45 -7.17
C LEU A 386 -28.67 10.76 -6.96
N ASP A 387 -29.29 10.95 -5.80
CA ASP A 387 -30.58 10.34 -5.50
C ASP A 387 -31.66 10.84 -6.47
N SER A 388 -32.61 9.96 -6.83
CA SER A 388 -33.61 10.23 -7.87
C SER A 388 -34.51 11.44 -7.59
N ASP A 389 -34.62 11.88 -6.33
CA ASP A 389 -35.40 13.04 -5.92
C ASP A 389 -34.61 14.34 -5.77
N ASP A 390 -33.29 14.29 -5.92
CA ASP A 390 -32.37 15.43 -5.89
C ASP A 390 -32.01 15.93 -7.29
N TRP A 391 -31.35 17.10 -7.35
CA TRP A 391 -30.72 17.62 -8.55
C TRP A 391 -29.52 18.49 -8.20
N ILE A 392 -28.61 18.65 -9.15
CA ILE A 392 -27.36 19.40 -8.98
C ILE A 392 -27.31 20.63 -9.89
N GLU A 393 -26.71 21.71 -9.38
CA GLU A 393 -26.48 22.93 -10.14
C GLU A 393 -25.44 22.70 -11.26
N PRO A 394 -25.48 23.43 -12.40
CA PRO A 394 -24.65 23.14 -13.58
C PRO A 394 -23.14 23.07 -13.34
N ARG A 395 -22.61 23.76 -12.32
CA ARG A 395 -21.17 23.80 -12.00
C ARG A 395 -20.78 22.93 -10.80
N PHE A 396 -21.67 22.07 -10.31
CA PHE A 396 -21.44 21.26 -9.12
C PHE A 396 -20.21 20.37 -9.29
N ILE A 397 -20.16 19.58 -10.37
CA ILE A 397 -19.05 18.64 -10.62
C ILE A 397 -17.73 19.40 -10.82
N GLU A 398 -17.73 20.44 -11.64
CA GLU A 398 -16.54 21.26 -11.91
C GLU A 398 -15.95 21.83 -10.61
N SER A 399 -16.79 22.33 -9.71
CA SER A 399 -16.37 22.89 -8.42
C SER A 399 -15.76 21.81 -7.51
N CYS A 400 -16.38 20.63 -7.42
CA CYS A 400 -15.88 19.54 -6.58
C CYS A 400 -14.54 18.99 -7.11
N ILE A 401 -14.44 18.74 -8.41
CA ILE A 401 -13.24 18.19 -9.04
C ILE A 401 -12.07 19.17 -8.94
N THR A 402 -12.32 20.47 -9.05
CA THR A 402 -11.28 21.50 -8.90
C THR A 402 -10.57 21.39 -7.55
N GLU A 403 -11.29 21.12 -6.46
CA GLU A 403 -10.68 20.97 -5.13
C GLU A 403 -10.03 19.58 -4.96
N LEU A 404 -10.63 18.51 -5.49
CA LEU A 404 -10.09 17.15 -5.41
C LEU A 404 -8.77 16.98 -6.18
N GLU A 405 -8.60 17.68 -7.31
CA GLU A 405 -7.37 17.66 -8.11
C GLU A 405 -6.27 18.58 -7.55
N LYS A 406 -6.61 19.57 -6.72
CA LYS A 406 -5.61 20.43 -6.05
C LYS A 406 -4.86 19.73 -4.94
N ASP A 407 -5.53 18.81 -4.24
CA ASP A 407 -4.96 18.11 -3.09
C ASP A 407 -5.41 16.64 -3.09
N HIS A 408 -4.49 15.74 -3.45
CA HIS A 408 -4.72 14.30 -3.49
C HIS A 408 -5.04 13.70 -2.12
N THR A 409 -4.77 14.43 -1.03
CA THR A 409 -5.14 13.99 0.32
C THR A 409 -6.62 14.17 0.63
N ILE A 410 -7.38 14.83 -0.25
CA ILE A 410 -8.84 14.99 -0.20
C ILE A 410 -9.51 13.85 -0.98
N GLY A 411 -10.38 13.10 -0.29
CA GLY A 411 -11.09 11.96 -0.88
C GLY A 411 -12.54 12.26 -1.31
N ILE A 412 -13.17 13.31 -0.75
CA ILE A 412 -14.59 13.62 -0.92
C ILE A 412 -14.76 15.14 -1.01
N ALA A 413 -15.58 15.62 -1.95
CA ALA A 413 -15.97 17.01 -2.09
C ALA A 413 -17.49 17.16 -2.32
N TYR A 414 -18.08 18.18 -1.73
CA TYR A 414 -19.50 18.50 -1.82
C TYR A 414 -19.74 20.00 -1.65
N THR A 415 -20.94 20.45 -1.97
CA THR A 415 -21.35 21.86 -1.83
C THR A 415 -22.42 22.03 -0.76
N ALA A 416 -22.81 23.27 -0.50
CA ALA A 416 -24.01 23.57 0.26
C ALA A 416 -25.26 23.00 -0.44
N LEU A 417 -26.31 22.77 0.34
CA LEU A 417 -27.60 22.25 -0.14
C LEU A 417 -28.66 23.34 -0.16
N LYS A 418 -29.63 23.17 -1.07
CA LYS A 418 -30.82 24.01 -1.12
C LYS A 418 -32.04 23.10 -0.98
N TRP A 419 -32.85 23.35 0.05
CA TRP A 419 -34.14 22.69 0.19
C TRP A 419 -35.11 23.27 -0.81
N HIS A 420 -35.93 22.42 -1.41
CA HIS A 420 -37.00 22.84 -2.31
C HIS A 420 -38.31 22.21 -1.88
N ASP A 421 -39.26 23.07 -1.54
CA ASP A 421 -40.61 22.68 -1.21
C ASP A 421 -41.43 22.56 -2.50
N HIS A 422 -41.88 21.34 -2.79
CA HIS A 422 -42.67 21.04 -3.97
C HIS A 422 -44.10 21.63 -3.93
N GLU A 423 -44.66 21.86 -2.75
CA GLU A 423 -46.02 22.42 -2.60
C GLU A 423 -46.01 23.94 -2.77
N THR A 424 -45.00 24.61 -2.19
CA THR A 424 -44.92 26.08 -2.22
C THR A 424 -44.02 26.62 -3.33
N GLY A 425 -43.19 25.77 -3.95
CA GLY A 425 -42.18 26.13 -4.95
C GLY A 425 -41.01 26.93 -4.37
N LYS A 426 -40.97 27.14 -3.05
CA LYS A 426 -39.90 27.91 -2.39
C LYS A 426 -38.63 27.09 -2.28
N SER A 427 -37.50 27.77 -2.41
CA SER A 427 -36.18 27.15 -2.23
C SER A 427 -35.34 27.94 -1.24
N GLU A 428 -34.79 27.27 -0.23
CA GLU A 428 -34.04 27.88 0.86
C GLU A 428 -32.68 27.21 1.05
N LEU A 429 -31.66 28.00 1.38
CA LEU A 429 -30.33 27.48 1.65
C LEU A 429 -30.34 26.69 2.96
N SER A 430 -29.88 25.45 2.92
CA SER A 430 -29.74 24.61 4.10
C SER A 430 -28.59 25.09 4.99
N THR A 431 -28.77 25.00 6.30
CA THR A 431 -27.67 25.17 7.28
C THR A 431 -26.78 23.93 7.39
N TRP A 432 -27.20 22.81 6.79
CA TRP A 432 -26.43 21.57 6.66
C TRP A 432 -26.08 21.29 5.18
N PRO A 433 -24.87 20.81 4.87
CA PRO A 433 -23.78 20.50 5.80
C PRO A 433 -23.07 21.77 6.31
N GLY A 434 -22.77 21.81 7.60
CA GLY A 434 -21.92 22.85 8.18
C GLY A 434 -20.44 22.58 7.94
N ALA A 435 -19.56 23.35 8.60
CA ALA A 435 -18.12 23.06 8.58
C ALA A 435 -17.85 21.63 9.12
N TYR A 436 -17.07 20.84 8.37
CA TYR A 436 -16.75 19.47 8.73
C TYR A 436 -15.96 19.40 10.04
N GLN A 437 -16.40 18.54 10.97
CA GLN A 437 -15.74 18.34 12.25
C GLN A 437 -15.47 16.85 12.44
N SER A 438 -14.20 16.45 12.39
CA SER A 438 -13.79 15.04 12.51
C SER A 438 -14.32 14.40 13.80
N GLY A 439 -14.30 15.12 14.92
CA GLY A 439 -14.86 14.66 16.18
C GLY A 439 -16.33 14.25 16.08
N LYS A 440 -17.16 15.01 15.35
CA LYS A 440 -18.59 14.67 15.19
C LYS A 440 -18.85 13.44 14.32
N GLN A 441 -17.93 13.12 13.40
CA GLN A 441 -18.04 11.92 12.55
C GLN A 441 -17.65 10.66 13.32
N PHE A 442 -16.59 10.74 14.13
CA PHE A 442 -15.93 9.58 14.74
C PHE A 442 -16.25 9.36 16.22
N ASP A 443 -16.65 10.40 16.96
CA ASP A 443 -16.99 10.28 18.38
C ASP A 443 -18.21 9.37 18.55
N HIS A 444 -18.03 8.29 19.31
CA HIS A 444 -19.04 7.28 19.61
C HIS A 444 -20.32 7.85 20.24
N GLN A 445 -20.26 8.97 20.94
CA GLN A 445 -21.41 9.62 21.57
C GLN A 445 -22.11 10.63 20.66
N ALA A 446 -21.38 11.23 19.71
CA ALA A 446 -21.90 12.30 18.86
C ALA A 446 -22.33 11.84 17.46
N ARG A 447 -21.72 10.78 16.90
CA ARG A 447 -21.87 10.26 15.52
C ARG A 447 -22.95 10.94 14.68
N GLN A 448 -22.56 11.95 13.92
CA GLN A 448 -23.43 12.66 12.98
C GLN A 448 -22.98 12.40 11.57
N ASN A 449 -23.91 12.10 10.66
CA ASN A 449 -23.62 12.17 9.24
C ASN A 449 -23.44 13.64 8.85
N GLN A 450 -22.24 14.01 8.41
CA GLN A 450 -21.91 15.39 8.07
C GLN A 450 -21.78 15.62 6.55
N ILE A 451 -21.86 14.55 5.76
CA ILE A 451 -21.58 14.59 4.33
C ILE A 451 -22.87 14.22 3.59
N PRO A 452 -23.36 15.08 2.69
CA PRO A 452 -24.48 14.76 1.81
C PRO A 452 -24.20 13.54 0.96
N THR A 453 -25.25 12.75 0.69
CA THR A 453 -25.19 11.68 -0.31
C THR A 453 -24.63 12.19 -1.64
N ALA A 454 -25.17 13.33 -2.11
CA ALA A 454 -24.72 14.02 -3.30
C ALA A 454 -23.35 14.68 -3.06
N CYS A 455 -22.29 13.88 -3.14
CA CYS A 455 -20.90 14.29 -3.09
C CYS A 455 -20.10 13.59 -4.20
N VAL A 456 -19.04 14.26 -4.66
CA VAL A 456 -18.06 13.66 -5.57
C VAL A 456 -16.95 13.04 -4.72
N PHE A 457 -16.67 11.77 -4.95
CA PHE A 457 -15.59 11.06 -4.24
C PHE A 457 -14.75 10.24 -5.21
N ARG A 458 -13.52 9.92 -4.79
CA ARG A 458 -12.61 9.10 -5.59
C ARG A 458 -13.09 7.64 -5.64
N ARG A 459 -13.11 7.05 -6.84
CA ARG A 459 -13.55 5.66 -7.03
C ARG A 459 -12.65 4.67 -6.29
N ASP A 460 -11.35 4.93 -6.27
CA ASP A 460 -10.35 4.12 -5.56
C ASP A 460 -10.60 4.05 -4.04
N ALA A 461 -11.11 5.13 -3.43
CA ALA A 461 -11.48 5.16 -2.03
C ALA A 461 -12.68 4.25 -1.73
N TRP A 462 -13.65 4.17 -2.66
CA TRP A 462 -14.76 3.23 -2.59
C TRP A 462 -14.28 1.78 -2.76
N GLU A 463 -13.42 1.50 -3.73
CA GLU A 463 -12.83 0.17 -3.95
C GLU A 463 -12.07 -0.30 -2.71
N ARG A 464 -11.23 0.58 -2.16
CA ARG A 464 -10.42 0.34 -0.97
C ARG A 464 -11.23 -0.10 0.24
N VAL A 465 -12.39 0.52 0.45
CA VAL A 465 -13.23 0.23 1.63
C VAL A 465 -14.25 -0.89 1.39
N GLY A 466 -14.30 -1.45 0.18
CA GLY A 466 -15.25 -2.51 -0.20
C GLY A 466 -16.67 -2.00 -0.47
N GLY A 467 -16.81 -0.71 -0.77
CA GLY A 467 -18.07 -0.05 -1.11
C GLY A 467 -19.07 0.18 0.03
N TYR A 468 -20.31 0.53 -0.35
CA TYR A 468 -21.40 0.79 0.59
C TYR A 468 -21.79 -0.51 1.32
N ARG A 469 -22.00 -0.44 2.64
CA ARG A 469 -22.43 -1.62 3.41
C ARG A 469 -23.90 -1.91 3.15
N SER A 470 -24.20 -3.10 2.65
CA SER A 470 -25.55 -3.59 2.38
C SER A 470 -26.18 -4.37 3.54
N ARG A 471 -25.61 -4.34 4.75
CA ARG A 471 -26.07 -5.13 5.90
C ARG A 471 -27.56 -4.93 6.22
N TYR A 472 -28.05 -3.72 6.01
CA TYR A 472 -29.42 -3.34 6.34
C TYR A 472 -30.36 -3.45 5.15
N CYS A 473 -29.86 -3.84 3.97
CA CYS A 473 -30.69 -4.00 2.78
C CYS A 473 -31.60 -5.25 2.86
N PRO A 474 -32.77 -5.24 2.18
CA PRO A 474 -33.35 -4.09 1.47
C PRO A 474 -34.12 -3.13 2.40
N ASP A 475 -34.49 -3.55 3.62
CA ASP A 475 -35.51 -2.87 4.45
C ASP A 475 -35.00 -1.77 5.39
N GLY A 476 -33.68 -1.66 5.55
CA GLY A 476 -33.03 -0.71 6.45
C GLY A 476 -32.28 0.37 5.67
N ALA A 477 -32.77 1.59 5.81
CA ALA A 477 -32.21 2.78 5.18
C ALA A 477 -31.67 3.77 6.21
N GLY A 478 -30.72 4.62 5.80
CA GLY A 478 -30.42 5.89 6.47
C GLY A 478 -29.06 6.00 7.16
N SER A 479 -28.08 5.15 6.82
CA SER A 479 -26.71 5.24 7.38
C SER A 479 -25.63 4.57 6.52
N GLU A 480 -25.96 4.10 5.32
CA GLU A 480 -25.01 3.42 4.44
C GLU A 480 -23.91 4.36 3.94
N ASP A 481 -24.26 5.62 3.68
CA ASP A 481 -23.37 6.70 3.27
C ASP A 481 -22.48 7.14 4.44
N ALA A 482 -23.06 7.40 5.62
CA ALA A 482 -22.33 7.70 6.85
C ALA A 482 -21.27 6.62 7.18
N ALA A 483 -21.63 5.34 7.01
CA ALA A 483 -20.72 4.23 7.21
C ALA A 483 -19.60 4.16 6.15
N LEU A 484 -19.89 4.55 4.90
CA LEU A 484 -18.88 4.66 3.85
C LEU A 484 -17.92 5.82 4.15
N TRP A 485 -18.45 7.01 4.43
CA TRP A 485 -17.66 8.20 4.73
C TRP A 485 -16.74 8.02 5.92
N ALA A 486 -17.24 7.39 6.99
CA ALA A 486 -16.41 7.07 8.15
C ALA A 486 -15.24 6.14 7.79
N GLN A 487 -15.41 5.21 6.85
CA GLN A 487 -14.33 4.30 6.43
C GLN A 487 -13.35 4.95 5.45
N ILE A 488 -13.81 5.86 4.60
CA ILE A 488 -12.93 6.59 3.67
C ILE A 488 -12.04 7.58 4.42
N LEU A 489 -12.60 8.20 5.47
CA LEU A 489 -11.95 9.28 6.23
C LEU A 489 -11.17 8.79 7.47
N SER A 490 -11.35 7.52 7.87
CA SER A 490 -10.51 6.85 8.88
C SER A 490 -9.20 6.38 8.27
#